data_AF-A0AAD5SUM3-F1
#
_entry.id   AF-A0AAD5SUM3-F1
#
_cell.length_a   1.000
_cell.length_b   1.000
_cell.length_c   1.000
_cell.angle_alpha   90.00
_cell.angle_beta   90.00
_cell.angle_gamma   90.00
#
_symmetry.space_group_name_H-M   'P 1'
#
loop_
_entity.id
_entity.type
_entity.pdbx_description
1 polymer ?
#
loop_
_entity_poly.entity_id
_entity_poly.type
_entity_poly.pdbx_seq_one_letter_code
_entity_poly.pdbx_strand_id
1 'polypeptide(L)'
;MADTSTNKGMYNPHSNRGRRKQISEATTTRQQQLRNAQRALRARKQDYILDLEERIDDLIRENKALKKQVERLSARETPCLNENCTSQIQALQQKLSEMELLARSAVLNPPISMTVPIISERMVSLLTPPPVGLLNLNCDFVADESIVSIIDANFSKWLSAEECYGPIDVEPFKAKMKLIESLKEAGIVDRLFALFVVN
;
A
#
# COMPACT_ATOMS: atom_id res chain seq x y z
N MET A 1 -1.36 10.86 -73.59
CA MET A 1 -0.55 11.54 -72.56
C MET A 1 -0.22 10.50 -71.51
N ALA A 2 1.07 10.17 -71.37
CA ALA A 2 1.54 9.02 -70.60
C ALA A 2 2.20 9.53 -69.31
N ASP A 3 1.57 9.25 -68.16
CA ASP A 3 2.13 9.59 -66.86
C ASP A 3 3.07 8.47 -66.39
N THR A 4 4.36 8.66 -66.63
CA THR A 4 5.43 7.86 -66.05
C THR A 4 5.70 8.32 -64.62
N SER A 5 4.89 7.83 -63.67
CA SER A 5 5.16 8.01 -62.24
C SER A 5 6.36 7.14 -61.84
N THR A 6 7.51 7.79 -61.67
CA THR A 6 8.75 7.19 -61.17
C THR A 6 8.62 6.96 -59.67
N ASN A 7 8.20 5.74 -59.33
CA ASN A 7 8.09 5.26 -57.95
C ASN A 7 9.51 5.12 -57.36
N LYS A 8 10.06 6.22 -56.82
CA LYS A 8 11.31 6.21 -56.04
C LYS A 8 11.08 5.34 -54.81
N GLY A 9 11.61 4.12 -54.86
CA GLY A 9 11.54 3.16 -53.78
C GLY A 9 11.93 3.80 -52.45
N MET A 10 10.93 3.96 -51.58
CA MET A 10 11.08 4.44 -50.22
C MET A 10 12.07 3.53 -49.50
N TYR A 11 13.19 4.09 -49.06
CA TYR A 11 14.21 3.35 -48.31
C TYR A 11 13.56 2.75 -47.06
N ASN A 12 13.51 1.42 -47.00
CA ASN A 12 13.05 0.71 -45.80
C ASN A 12 14.28 0.40 -44.94
N PRO A 13 14.53 1.13 -43.84
CA PRO A 13 15.68 0.89 -42.96
C PRO A 13 15.63 -0.49 -42.27
N HIS A 14 14.49 -1.19 -42.31
CA HIS A 14 14.33 -2.55 -41.79
C HIS A 14 14.50 -3.62 -42.87
N SER A 15 14.79 -3.23 -44.11
CA SER A 15 15.16 -4.15 -45.17
C SER A 15 16.54 -4.73 -44.86
N ASN A 16 16.58 -5.88 -44.20
CA ASN A 16 17.80 -6.68 -44.01
C ASN A 16 18.33 -7.29 -45.34
N ARG A 17 17.84 -6.81 -46.49
CA ARG A 17 18.18 -7.28 -47.84
C ARG A 17 19.55 -6.74 -48.22
N GLY A 18 20.61 -7.43 -47.77
CA GLY A 18 22.00 -7.06 -48.00
C GLY A 18 22.92 -7.29 -46.81
N ARG A 19 22.36 -7.55 -45.62
CA ARG A 19 23.18 -7.97 -44.48
C ARG A 19 23.70 -9.38 -44.78
N ARG A 20 24.97 -9.45 -45.23
CA ARG A 20 25.71 -10.71 -45.39
C ARG A 20 25.43 -11.56 -44.16
N LYS A 21 24.83 -12.73 -44.36
CA LYS A 21 24.68 -13.74 -43.30
C LYS A 21 26.11 -14.08 -42.87
N GLN A 22 26.58 -13.47 -41.78
CA GLN A 22 27.75 -13.98 -41.10
C GLN A 22 27.41 -15.44 -40.81
N ILE A 23 28.21 -16.34 -41.38
CA ILE A 23 28.18 -17.77 -41.10
C ILE A 23 28.72 -17.88 -39.68
N SER A 24 27.92 -17.46 -38.69
CA SER A 24 28.18 -17.78 -37.31
C SER A 24 27.86 -19.26 -37.15
N GLU A 25 28.72 -19.91 -36.39
CA GLU A 25 28.78 -21.34 -36.12
C GLU A 25 27.40 -21.99 -35.92
N ALA A 26 27.31 -23.28 -36.23
CA ALA A 26 26.10 -24.08 -36.05
C ALA A 26 25.43 -23.73 -34.72
N THR A 27 24.17 -23.30 -34.79
CA THR A 27 23.43 -22.74 -33.65
C THR A 27 23.43 -23.78 -32.55
N THR A 28 24.27 -23.57 -31.52
CA THR A 28 24.46 -24.57 -30.47
C THR A 28 23.10 -24.90 -29.86
N THR A 29 22.89 -26.15 -29.44
CA THR A 29 21.64 -26.59 -28.80
C THR A 29 21.22 -25.64 -27.67
N ARG A 30 22.19 -25.05 -26.98
CA ARG A 30 22.01 -24.02 -25.96
C ARG A 30 21.33 -22.75 -26.50
N GLN A 31 21.70 -22.25 -27.67
CA GLN A 31 21.06 -21.08 -28.28
C GLN A 31 19.61 -21.37 -28.68
N GLN A 32 19.31 -22.58 -29.16
CA GLN A 32 17.94 -23.01 -29.45
C GLN A 32 17.10 -23.03 -28.16
N GLN A 33 17.64 -23.62 -27.08
CA GLN A 33 16.98 -23.66 -25.77
C GLN A 33 16.69 -22.26 -25.22
N LEU A 34 17.65 -21.33 -25.32
CA LEU A 34 17.45 -19.94 -24.90
C LEU A 34 16.32 -19.25 -25.67
N ARG A 35 16.25 -19.44 -27.00
CA ARG A 35 15.15 -18.89 -27.81
C ARG A 35 13.80 -19.47 -27.40
N ASN A 36 13.72 -20.78 -27.17
CA ASN A 36 12.48 -21.44 -26.77
C ASN A 36 12.05 -21.01 -25.36
N ALA A 37 12.97 -20.93 -24.40
CA ALA A 37 12.71 -20.44 -23.06
C ALA A 37 12.20 -18.99 -23.08
N GLN A 38 12.79 -18.14 -23.93
CA GLN A 38 12.34 -16.76 -24.08
C GLN A 38 10.95 -16.66 -24.70
N ARG A 39 10.63 -17.49 -25.69
CA ARG A 39 9.27 -17.56 -26.27
C ARG A 39 8.25 -18.02 -25.22
N ALA A 40 8.55 -19.08 -24.47
CA ALA A 40 7.68 -19.58 -23.41
C ALA A 40 7.47 -18.54 -22.30
N LEU A 41 8.52 -17.78 -21.94
CA LEU A 41 8.40 -16.68 -20.98
C LEU A 41 7.48 -15.57 -21.50
N ARG A 42 7.62 -15.17 -22.78
CA ARG A 42 6.75 -14.15 -23.39
C ARG A 42 5.30 -14.62 -23.46
N ALA A 43 5.06 -15.88 -23.82
CA ALA A 43 3.73 -16.48 -23.83
C ALA A 43 3.08 -16.40 -22.44
N ARG A 44 3.74 -16.91 -21.40
CA ARG A 44 3.21 -16.84 -20.02
C ARG A 44 2.94 -15.42 -19.54
N LYS A 45 3.79 -14.45 -19.92
CA LYS A 45 3.56 -13.05 -19.58
C LYS A 45 2.35 -12.47 -20.32
N GLN A 46 2.15 -12.85 -21.58
CA GLN A 46 1.00 -12.44 -22.35
C GLN A 46 -0.29 -13.02 -21.78
N ASP A 47 -0.29 -14.31 -21.45
CA ASP A 47 -1.43 -14.98 -20.81
C ASP A 47 -1.79 -14.30 -19.48
N TYR A 48 -0.80 -14.02 -18.63
CA TYR A 48 -1.03 -13.30 -17.38
C TYR A 48 -1.60 -11.88 -17.56
N ILE A 49 -1.17 -11.17 -18.61
CA ILE A 49 -1.74 -9.85 -18.94
C ILE A 49 -3.21 -9.99 -19.34
N LEU A 50 -3.55 -10.99 -20.16
CA LEU A 50 -4.94 -11.26 -20.56
C LEU A 50 -5.81 -11.62 -19.34
N ASP A 51 -5.30 -12.45 -18.43
CA ASP A 51 -6.00 -12.80 -17.20
C ASP A 51 -6.25 -11.57 -16.31
N LEU A 52 -5.27 -10.65 -16.23
CA LEU A 52 -5.44 -9.39 -15.51
C LEU A 52 -6.45 -8.46 -16.18
N GLU A 53 -6.45 -8.37 -17.51
CA GLU A 53 -7.43 -7.59 -18.28
C GLU A 53 -8.85 -8.13 -18.05
N GLU A 54 -9.04 -9.45 -18.11
CA GLU A 54 -10.32 -10.11 -17.80
C GLU A 54 -10.77 -9.81 -16.37
N ARG A 55 -9.85 -9.89 -15.40
CA ARG A 55 -10.18 -9.61 -14.00
C ARG A 55 -10.58 -8.14 -13.77
N ILE A 56 -9.96 -7.20 -14.48
CA ILE A 56 -10.34 -5.78 -14.42
C ILE A 56 -11.76 -5.60 -14.97
N ASP A 57 -12.09 -6.24 -16.10
CA ASP A 57 -13.42 -6.18 -16.69
C ASP A 57 -14.50 -6.75 -15.76
N ASP A 58 -14.21 -7.86 -15.07
CA ASP A 58 -15.07 -8.41 -14.01
C ASP A 58 -15.33 -7.39 -12.89
N LEU A 59 -14.27 -6.82 -12.34
CA LEU A 59 -14.37 -5.84 -11.25
C LEU A 59 -15.12 -4.57 -11.68
N ILE A 60 -14.99 -4.15 -12.95
CA ILE A 60 -15.76 -3.04 -13.51
C ILE A 60 -17.25 -3.40 -13.58
N ARG A 61 -17.58 -4.62 -14.04
CA ARG A 61 -18.97 -5.12 -14.09
C ARG A 61 -19.59 -5.20 -12.70
N GLU A 62 -18.88 -5.74 -11.72
CA GLU A 62 -19.30 -5.83 -10.32
C GLU A 62 -19.53 -4.44 -9.72
N ASN A 63 -18.57 -3.52 -9.86
CA ASN A 63 -18.71 -2.15 -9.38
C ASN A 63 -19.91 -1.44 -10.01
N LYS A 64 -20.16 -1.67 -11.30
CA LYS A 64 -21.33 -1.11 -11.99
C LYS A 64 -22.64 -1.68 -11.43
N ALA A 65 -22.68 -2.97 -11.10
CA ALA A 65 -23.84 -3.60 -10.48
C ALA A 65 -24.08 -3.06 -9.06
N LEU A 66 -23.04 -2.95 -8.24
CA LEU A 66 -23.11 -2.40 -6.88
C LEU A 66 -23.56 -0.94 -6.88
N LYS A 67 -23.03 -0.11 -7.78
CA LYS A 67 -23.48 1.29 -7.92
C LYS A 67 -24.97 1.39 -8.23
N LYS A 68 -25.49 0.56 -9.12
CA LYS A 68 -26.94 0.48 -9.40
C LYS A 68 -27.73 0.02 -8.17
N GLN A 69 -27.20 -0.87 -7.36
CA GLN A 69 -27.85 -1.32 -6.13
C GLN A 69 -27.89 -0.20 -5.09
N VAL A 70 -26.78 0.53 -4.90
CA VAL A 70 -26.72 1.71 -4.03
C VAL A 70 -27.72 2.76 -4.50
N GLU A 71 -27.80 3.06 -5.80
CA GLU A 71 -28.76 4.01 -6.36
C GLU A 71 -30.22 3.59 -6.10
N ARG A 72 -30.53 2.30 -6.22
CA ARG A 72 -31.86 1.76 -5.88
C ARG A 72 -32.17 1.88 -4.38
N LEU A 73 -31.19 1.60 -3.54
CA LEU A 73 -31.35 1.72 -2.09
C LEU A 73 -31.51 3.18 -1.68
N SER A 74 -30.70 4.10 -2.22
CA SER A 74 -30.84 5.53 -1.96
C SER A 74 -32.15 6.11 -2.49
N ALA A 75 -32.70 5.56 -3.57
CA ALA A 75 -34.03 5.94 -4.05
C ALA A 75 -35.16 5.37 -3.17
N ARG A 76 -34.94 4.22 -2.52
CA ARG A 76 -35.89 3.58 -1.60
C ARG A 76 -35.83 4.15 -0.19
N GLU A 77 -34.67 4.61 0.24
CA GLU A 77 -34.51 5.52 1.36
C GLU A 77 -35.15 6.84 0.96
N THR A 78 -36.49 6.87 0.96
CA THR A 78 -37.22 8.12 1.05
C THR A 78 -36.59 8.88 2.22
N PRO A 79 -36.11 10.13 2.02
CA PRO A 79 -35.73 10.96 3.16
C PRO A 79 -36.91 10.87 4.13
N CYS A 80 -36.62 10.60 5.40
CA CYS A 80 -37.63 10.46 6.42
C CYS A 80 -38.47 11.76 6.45
N LEU A 81 -39.54 11.80 5.65
CA LEU A 81 -40.41 12.97 5.43
C LEU A 81 -41.28 13.27 6.65
N ASN A 82 -41.13 12.49 7.72
CA ASN A 82 -41.70 12.85 9.01
C ASN A 82 -40.86 13.98 9.58
N GLU A 83 -41.44 15.17 9.70
CA GLU A 83 -40.85 16.34 10.37
C GLU A 83 -40.29 15.99 11.77
N ASN A 84 -40.86 14.97 12.43
CA ASN A 84 -40.36 14.45 13.69
C ASN A 84 -38.97 13.80 13.57
N CYS A 85 -38.64 13.16 12.45
CA CYS A 85 -37.35 12.49 12.25
C CYS A 85 -36.23 13.49 12.01
N THR A 86 -36.45 14.50 11.16
CA THR A 86 -35.48 15.58 10.94
C THR A 86 -35.22 16.37 12.22
N SER A 87 -36.27 16.63 13.00
CA SER A 87 -36.17 17.26 14.32
C SER A 87 -35.35 16.42 15.31
N GLN A 88 -35.57 15.10 15.35
CA GLN A 88 -34.79 14.18 16.20
C GLN A 88 -33.33 14.10 15.77
N ILE A 89 -33.05 14.09 14.46
CA ILE A 89 -31.69 14.09 13.92
C ILE A 89 -30.96 15.38 14.33
N GLN A 90 -31.60 16.55 14.18
CA GLN A 90 -31.03 17.82 14.63
C GLN A 90 -30.79 17.86 16.15
N ALA A 91 -31.74 17.34 16.95
CA ALA A 91 -31.59 17.28 18.40
C ALA A 91 -30.41 16.38 18.84
N LEU A 92 -30.23 15.24 18.18
CA LEU A 92 -29.09 14.35 18.42
C LEU A 92 -27.76 15.00 17.99
N GLN A 93 -27.74 15.70 16.85
CA GLN A 93 -26.56 16.45 16.40
C GLN A 93 -26.18 17.57 17.38
N GLN A 94 -27.15 18.30 17.93
CA GLN A 94 -26.90 19.29 18.99
C GLN A 94 -26.33 18.67 20.26
N LYS A 95 -26.86 17.51 20.71
CA LYS A 95 -26.32 16.83 21.88
C LYS A 95 -24.89 16.34 21.66
N LEU A 96 -24.56 15.88 20.45
CA LEU A 96 -23.19 15.47 20.12
C LEU A 96 -22.22 16.65 20.14
N SER A 97 -22.59 17.80 19.57
CA SER A 97 -21.73 18.99 19.62
C SER A 97 -21.57 19.54 21.03
N GLU A 98 -22.60 19.45 21.87
CA GLU A 98 -22.54 19.80 23.29
C GLU A 98 -21.58 18.87 24.06
N MET A 99 -21.68 17.55 23.87
CA MET A 99 -20.75 16.61 24.50
C MET A 99 -19.32 16.81 24.03
N GLU A 100 -19.09 17.09 22.74
CA GLU A 100 -17.74 17.34 22.23
C GLU A 100 -17.13 18.62 22.84
N LEU A 101 -17.93 19.67 23.03
CA LEU A 101 -17.51 20.89 23.71
C LEU A 101 -17.13 20.61 25.18
N LEU A 102 -17.94 19.81 25.88
CA LEU A 102 -17.67 19.41 27.27
C LEU A 102 -16.42 18.52 27.38
N ALA A 103 -16.21 17.60 26.44
CA ALA A 103 -15.00 16.79 26.38
C ALA A 103 -13.75 17.67 26.16
N ARG A 104 -13.84 18.66 25.27
CA ARG A 104 -12.73 19.61 25.04
C ARG A 104 -12.44 20.50 26.24
N SER A 105 -13.45 20.93 27.00
CA SER A 105 -13.24 21.76 28.19
C SER A 105 -12.68 20.97 29.38
N ALA A 106 -13.00 19.68 29.50
CA ALA A 106 -12.43 18.80 30.52
C ALA A 106 -10.92 18.56 30.35
N VAL A 107 -10.39 18.62 29.11
CA VAL A 107 -8.95 18.50 28.84
C VAL A 107 -8.15 19.73 29.31
N LEU A 108 -8.78 20.91 29.36
CA LEU A 108 -8.12 22.16 29.76
C LEU A 108 -8.09 22.39 31.28
N ASN A 109 -8.91 21.64 32.04
CA ASN A 109 -8.88 21.62 33.50
C ASN A 109 -8.66 20.17 33.96
N PRO A 110 -7.43 19.63 33.85
CA PRO A 110 -7.13 18.37 34.50
C PRO A 110 -7.45 18.55 35.99
N PRO A 111 -8.24 17.66 36.62
CA PRO A 111 -8.44 17.71 38.06
C PRO A 111 -7.06 17.70 38.69
N ILE A 112 -6.81 18.67 39.56
CA ILE A 112 -5.60 18.79 40.38
C ILE A 112 -5.52 17.49 41.19
N SER A 113 -4.89 16.48 40.61
CA SER A 113 -4.70 15.19 41.24
C SER A 113 -3.66 15.40 42.32
N MET A 114 -4.13 15.26 43.56
CA MET A 114 -3.31 15.31 44.75
C MET A 114 -2.12 14.35 44.61
N THR A 115 -0.93 14.93 44.64
CA THR A 115 0.33 14.35 45.16
C THR A 115 0.28 12.87 45.51
N VAL A 116 0.63 12.02 44.54
CA VAL A 116 1.09 10.65 44.84
C VAL A 116 2.57 10.77 45.25
N PRO A 117 2.97 10.27 46.43
CA PRO A 117 4.34 10.40 46.90
C PRO A 117 5.30 9.59 46.01
N ILE A 118 6.35 10.29 45.58
CA ILE A 118 7.51 9.75 44.88
C ILE A 118 8.25 8.84 45.87
N ILE A 119 8.05 7.52 45.75
CA ILE A 119 8.97 6.56 46.32
C ILE A 119 10.13 6.41 45.33
N SER A 120 11.15 7.22 45.59
CA SER A 120 12.53 6.96 45.20
C SER A 120 12.96 5.63 45.81
N GLU A 121 13.39 4.67 45.00
CA GLU A 121 14.52 3.81 45.33
C GLU A 121 15.06 2.99 44.14
N ARG A 122 16.35 3.21 43.87
CA ARG A 122 17.41 2.25 43.52
C ARG A 122 17.46 1.54 42.15
N MET A 123 18.46 2.00 41.40
CA MET A 123 19.40 1.28 40.53
C MET A 123 19.48 -0.27 40.67
N VAL A 124 19.50 -0.96 39.52
CA VAL A 124 20.62 -1.74 38.91
C VAL A 124 20.07 -2.81 37.93
N SER A 125 20.81 -3.03 36.82
CA SER A 125 20.77 -4.13 35.82
C SER A 125 19.80 -3.97 34.63
N LEU A 126 20.29 -3.62 33.43
CA LEU A 126 21.01 -4.44 32.43
C LEU A 126 20.05 -5.26 31.53
N LEU A 127 20.00 -4.82 30.26
CA LEU A 127 19.68 -5.62 29.06
C LEU A 127 18.33 -6.35 29.03
N THR A 128 17.26 -5.58 28.90
CA THR A 128 16.06 -6.03 28.18
C THR A 128 15.57 -4.87 27.31
N PRO A 129 15.43 -5.03 25.99
CA PRO A 129 14.77 -4.02 25.18
C PRO A 129 13.33 -3.86 25.70
N PRO A 130 12.81 -2.63 25.82
CA PRO A 130 11.42 -2.43 26.19
C PRO A 130 10.55 -3.16 25.15
N PRO A 131 9.50 -3.89 25.57
CA PRO A 131 8.51 -4.34 24.60
C PRO A 131 8.02 -3.10 23.88
N VAL A 132 8.15 -3.10 22.56
CA VAL A 132 7.59 -2.07 21.69
C VAL A 132 6.10 -2.11 21.97
N GLY A 133 5.65 -1.18 22.82
CA GLY A 133 4.25 -0.96 23.08
C GLY A 133 3.62 -0.60 21.75
N LEU A 134 2.95 -1.57 21.14
CA LEU A 134 1.96 -1.31 20.13
C LEU A 134 1.09 -0.18 20.68
N LEU A 135 1.04 0.89 19.90
CA LEU A 135 0.28 2.11 20.14
C LEU A 135 -0.92 1.80 21.03
N ASN A 136 -0.85 2.32 22.27
CA ASN A 136 -1.99 2.31 23.19
C ASN A 136 -3.03 3.29 22.62
N LEU A 137 -3.69 2.85 21.57
CA LEU A 137 -4.94 3.41 21.10
C LEU A 137 -5.94 3.03 22.18
N ASN A 138 -6.16 3.95 23.11
CA ASN A 138 -7.37 3.99 23.92
C ASN A 138 -8.57 4.18 22.97
N CYS A 139 -8.90 3.14 22.23
CA CYS A 139 -10.23 2.95 21.68
C CYS A 139 -10.98 2.21 22.78
N ASP A 140 -11.94 2.90 23.41
CA ASP A 140 -13.01 2.30 24.22
C ASP A 140 -13.94 1.44 23.32
N PHE A 141 -13.35 0.55 22.53
CA PHE A 141 -14.07 -0.45 21.77
C PHE A 141 -14.37 -1.57 22.76
N VAL A 142 -15.61 -1.58 23.22
CA VAL A 142 -16.23 -2.61 24.06
C VAL A 142 -15.59 -3.97 23.75
N ALA A 143 -14.81 -4.46 24.70
CA ALA A 143 -14.14 -5.76 24.62
C ALA A 143 -15.21 -6.85 24.66
N ASP A 144 -15.75 -7.18 23.49
CA ASP A 144 -16.47 -8.41 23.27
C ASP A 144 -15.42 -9.54 23.30
N GLU A 145 -15.35 -10.28 24.41
CA GLU A 145 -14.37 -11.36 24.65
C GLU A 145 -14.34 -12.40 23.50
N SER A 146 -15.40 -12.46 22.70
CA SER A 146 -15.48 -13.33 21.53
C SER A 146 -14.50 -12.95 20.40
N ILE A 147 -14.19 -11.66 20.21
CA ILE A 147 -13.31 -11.19 19.12
C ILE A 147 -11.84 -11.47 19.43
N VAL A 148 -11.43 -11.34 20.70
CA VAL A 148 -10.05 -11.60 21.14
C VAL A 148 -9.68 -13.07 20.89
N SER A 149 -10.60 -14.01 21.09
CA SER A 149 -10.35 -15.44 20.86
C SER A 149 -10.18 -15.83 19.38
N ILE A 150 -10.85 -15.12 18.46
CA ILE A 150 -10.74 -15.36 17.01
C ILE A 150 -9.41 -14.79 16.47
N ILE A 151 -8.95 -13.67 17.05
CA ILE A 151 -7.66 -13.07 16.74
C ILE A 151 -6.55 -14.00 17.20
N ASP A 152 -6.54 -14.49 18.45
CA ASP A 152 -5.46 -15.36 18.94
C ASP A 152 -5.35 -16.71 18.20
N ALA A 153 -6.48 -17.31 17.79
CA ALA A 153 -6.46 -18.58 17.05
C ALA A 153 -5.88 -18.47 15.62
N ASN A 154 -5.94 -17.29 15.01
CA ASN A 154 -5.44 -17.05 13.65
C ASN A 154 -4.08 -16.32 13.61
N PHE A 155 -3.59 -15.80 14.74
CA PHE A 155 -2.33 -15.05 14.81
C PHE A 155 -1.07 -15.91 14.94
N SER A 156 -1.22 -17.24 15.03
CA SER A 156 -0.09 -18.18 15.15
C SER A 156 0.86 -18.21 13.93
N LYS A 157 0.63 -17.38 12.90
CA LYS A 157 1.44 -17.37 11.68
C LYS A 157 1.53 -16.00 11.01
N TRP A 158 1.70 -14.94 11.79
CA TRP A 158 2.12 -13.66 11.22
C TRP A 158 3.55 -13.82 10.73
N LEU A 159 3.67 -14.04 9.42
CA LEU A 159 4.96 -14.04 8.73
C LEU A 159 5.64 -12.70 9.01
N SER A 160 6.94 -12.76 9.29
CA SER A 160 7.77 -11.57 9.40
C SER A 160 7.59 -10.70 8.15
N ALA A 161 7.69 -9.37 8.30
CA ALA A 161 7.70 -8.47 7.14
C ALA A 161 8.77 -8.87 6.12
N GLU A 162 9.88 -9.44 6.58
CA GLU A 162 10.94 -10.01 5.73
C GLU A 162 10.49 -11.26 4.97
N GLU A 163 9.64 -12.11 5.57
CA GLU A 163 9.09 -13.29 4.90
C GLU A 163 8.00 -12.91 3.89
N CYS A 164 7.21 -11.86 4.16
CA CYS A 164 6.17 -11.36 3.26
C CYS A 164 6.73 -10.56 2.08
N TYR A 165 7.75 -9.74 2.31
CA TYR A 165 8.20 -8.73 1.34
C TYR A 165 9.67 -8.87 0.93
N GLY A 166 10.39 -9.81 1.52
CA GLY A 166 11.83 -9.98 1.33
C GLY A 166 12.67 -8.96 2.10
N PRO A 167 14.00 -9.05 2.00
CA PRO A 167 14.90 -8.07 2.61
C PRO A 167 14.61 -6.68 2.02
N ILE A 168 14.42 -5.70 2.89
CA ILE A 168 14.13 -4.33 2.49
C ILE A 168 15.39 -3.72 1.86
N ASP A 169 15.33 -3.41 0.57
CA ASP A 169 16.40 -2.71 -0.11
C ASP A 169 16.38 -1.21 0.25
N VAL A 170 17.25 -0.83 1.18
CA VAL A 170 17.37 0.54 1.69
C VAL A 170 18.27 1.43 0.81
N GLU A 171 19.07 0.86 -0.09
CA GLU A 171 20.07 1.62 -0.87
C GLU A 171 19.44 2.64 -1.84
N PRO A 172 18.36 2.32 -2.59
CA PRO A 172 17.68 3.30 -3.43
C PRO A 172 17.09 4.47 -2.64
N PHE A 173 16.58 4.19 -1.43
CA PHE A 173 15.99 5.21 -0.58
C PHE A 173 17.07 6.09 0.06
N LYS A 174 18.16 5.49 0.55
CA LYS A 174 19.35 6.18 1.04
C LYS A 174 19.95 7.10 -0.03
N ALA A 175 20.04 6.63 -1.28
CA ALA A 175 20.49 7.43 -2.41
C ALA A 175 19.58 8.65 -2.66
N LYS A 176 18.26 8.46 -2.61
CA LYS A 176 17.29 9.58 -2.74
C LYS A 176 17.39 10.59 -1.60
N MET A 177 17.56 10.13 -0.36
CA MET A 177 17.74 11.04 0.79
C MET A 177 19.01 11.87 0.68
N LYS A 178 20.09 11.31 0.13
CA LYS A 178 21.35 12.03 -0.13
C LYS A 178 21.25 13.11 -1.22
N LEU A 179 20.19 13.09 -2.04
CA LEU A 179 19.95 14.14 -3.03
C LEU A 179 19.36 15.41 -2.41
N ILE A 180 18.86 15.36 -1.17
CA ILE A 180 18.32 16.52 -0.46
C ILE A 180 19.50 17.38 0.01
N GLU A 181 19.62 18.59 -0.53
CA GLU A 181 20.77 19.49 -0.27
C GLU A 181 20.96 19.78 1.22
N SER A 182 19.88 19.94 1.98
CA SER A 182 19.92 20.20 3.42
C SER A 182 20.48 19.03 4.25
N LEU A 183 20.57 17.82 3.68
CA LEU A 183 21.04 16.61 4.35
C LEU A 183 22.42 16.14 3.89
N LYS A 184 22.99 16.78 2.86
CA LYS A 184 24.21 16.32 2.19
C LYS A 184 25.47 16.45 3.05
N GLU A 185 25.55 17.48 3.88
CA GLU A 185 26.76 17.79 4.66
C GLU A 185 26.76 17.20 6.07
N ALA A 186 25.57 16.85 6.60
CA ALA A 186 25.44 16.51 8.01
C ALA A 186 25.83 15.06 8.34
N GLY A 187 26.00 14.18 7.34
CA GLY A 187 26.25 12.74 7.54
C GLY A 187 25.12 12.01 8.30
N ILE A 188 24.00 12.70 8.56
CA ILE A 188 22.87 12.21 9.35
C ILE A 188 22.21 11.02 8.68
N VAL A 189 22.13 11.03 7.34
CA VAL A 189 21.52 9.93 6.56
C VAL A 189 22.26 8.62 6.82
N ASP A 190 23.59 8.61 6.74
CA ASP A 190 24.38 7.40 6.97
C ASP A 190 24.31 6.92 8.43
N ARG A 191 24.30 7.85 9.41
CA ARG A 191 24.10 7.50 10.83
C ARG A 191 22.72 6.93 11.12
N LEU A 192 21.68 7.49 10.51
CA LEU A 192 20.30 7.03 10.68
C LEU A 192 20.15 5.60 10.14
N PHE A 193 20.63 5.32 8.93
CA PHE A 193 20.58 3.95 8.40
C PHE A 193 21.46 2.97 9.19
N ALA A 194 22.61 3.40 9.72
CA ALA A 194 23.44 2.55 10.59
C ALA A 194 22.73 2.18 11.91
N LEU A 195 21.86 3.04 12.44
CA LEU A 195 21.10 2.76 13.66
C LEU A 195 19.89 1.84 13.44
N PHE A 196 19.28 1.87 12.25
CA PHE A 196 18.02 1.16 11.99
C PHE A 196 18.16 -0.10 11.13
N VAL A 197 19.25 -0.25 10.36
CA VAL A 197 19.43 -1.37 9.42
C VAL A 197 20.47 -2.38 9.92
N VAL A 198 21.26 -2.04 10.94
CA VAL A 198 22.16 -3.01 11.57
C VAL A 198 21.41 -3.74 12.68
N ASN A 199 20.73 -4.82 12.28
CA ASN A 199 20.40 -5.98 13.11
C ASN A 199 20.50 -7.23 12.23
#